data_AF-A0A959GX57-F1
#
_entry.id   AF-A0A959GX57-F1
#
_cell.length_a   1.000
_cell.length_b   1.000
_cell.length_c   1.000
_cell.angle_alpha   90.00
_cell.angle_beta   90.00
_cell.angle_gamma   90.00
#
_symmetry.space_group_name_H-M   'P 1'
#
loop_
_entity.id
_entity.type
_entity.pdbx_description
1 polymer ?
#
loop_
_entity_poly.entity_id
_entity_poly.type
_entity_poly.pdbx_seq_one_letter_code
_entity_poly.pdbx_strand_id
1 'polypeptide(L)'
;MFGFIKKIIGTKQDRDLKQYVALVTEINNYFEEYQRLSNDDLRAKSLDFRARIKEYLQDIDAEIASVNQQALDAEDFNEKERLFKEVDELIKDRNKALEDVLQSILPEAFAVVKETSRRFT
;
A
#
# COMPACT_ATOMS: atom_id res chain seq x y z
N MET A 1 -5.15 36.32 -23.21
CA MET A 1 -5.07 36.45 -21.73
C MET A 1 -5.31 35.11 -20.98
N PHE A 2 -4.99 33.95 -21.55
CA PHE A 2 -5.13 32.64 -20.87
C PHE A 2 -3.82 32.12 -20.21
N GLY A 3 -2.68 32.80 -20.42
CA GLY A 3 -1.38 32.37 -19.89
C GLY A 3 -1.11 32.74 -18.42
N PHE A 4 -1.86 33.70 -17.86
CA PHE A 4 -1.65 34.16 -16.48
C PHE A 4 -2.32 33.24 -15.43
N ILE A 5 -3.43 32.58 -15.76
CA ILE A 5 -4.11 31.64 -14.86
C ILE A 5 -3.28 30.34 -14.68
N LYS A 6 -2.58 29.90 -15.73
CA LYS A 6 -1.69 28.72 -15.70
C LYS A 6 -0.46 28.92 -14.79
N LYS A 7 -0.04 30.17 -14.55
CA LYS A 7 1.04 30.52 -13.61
C LYS A 7 0.61 30.49 -12.14
N ILE A 8 -0.68 30.68 -11.86
CA ILE A 8 -1.21 30.72 -10.47
C ILE A 8 -1.56 29.30 -9.98
N ILE A 9 -1.93 28.39 -10.89
CA ILE A 9 -2.34 27.01 -10.55
C ILE A 9 -1.18 25.99 -10.71
N GLY A 10 -0.06 26.39 -11.33
CA GLY A 10 1.07 25.50 -11.62
C GLY A 10 0.78 24.54 -12.77
N THR A 11 1.82 23.98 -13.39
CA THR A 11 1.64 22.94 -14.42
C THR A 11 1.35 21.59 -13.77
N LYS A 12 0.77 20.65 -14.54
CA LYS A 12 0.61 19.25 -14.09
C LYS A 12 1.95 18.67 -13.63
N GLN A 13 3.03 18.94 -14.38
CA GLN A 13 4.38 18.55 -14.04
C GLN A 13 4.84 19.13 -12.69
N ASP A 14 4.60 20.42 -12.43
CA ASP A 14 4.97 21.04 -11.15
C ASP A 14 4.22 20.40 -9.96
N ARG A 15 2.95 20.02 -10.17
CA ARG A 15 2.15 19.36 -9.15
C ARG A 15 2.64 17.94 -8.87
N ASP A 16 2.89 17.16 -9.92
CA ASP A 16 3.36 15.78 -9.80
C ASP A 16 4.77 15.76 -9.17
N LEU A 17 5.64 16.70 -9.54
CA LEU A 17 6.97 16.85 -8.96
C LEU A 17 6.91 17.18 -7.47
N LYS A 18 6.00 18.07 -7.04
CA LYS A 18 5.82 18.38 -5.60
C LYS A 18 5.42 17.14 -4.78
N GLN A 19 4.54 16.30 -5.32
CA GLN A 19 4.12 15.07 -4.65
C GLN A 19 5.31 14.10 -4.47
N TYR A 20 6.10 13.90 -5.52
CA TYR A 20 7.28 13.04 -5.43
C TYR A 20 8.38 13.60 -4.54
N VAL A 21 8.59 14.92 -4.51
CA VAL A 21 9.61 15.54 -3.65
C VAL A 21 9.32 15.29 -2.17
N ALA A 22 8.06 15.40 -1.75
CA ALA A 22 7.67 15.10 -0.37
C ALA A 22 7.98 13.63 -0.03
N LEU A 23 7.56 12.71 -0.89
CA LEU A 23 7.80 11.27 -0.72
C LEU A 23 9.30 10.91 -0.69
N VAL A 24 10.10 11.50 -1.59
CA VAL A 24 11.55 11.30 -1.62
C VAL A 24 12.21 11.82 -0.34
N THR A 25 11.69 12.91 0.23
CA THR A 25 12.18 13.45 1.50
C THR A 25 11.93 12.45 2.64
N GLU A 26 10.73 11.88 2.73
CA GLU A 26 10.42 10.84 3.72
C GLU A 26 11.29 9.58 3.54
N ILE A 27 11.48 9.12 2.30
CA ILE A 27 12.39 8.00 1.99
C ILE A 27 13.81 8.31 2.49
N ASN A 28 14.31 9.53 2.26
CA ASN A 28 15.65 9.90 2.69
C ASN A 28 15.79 9.96 4.21
N ASN A 29 14.76 10.41 4.94
CA ASN A 29 14.76 10.40 6.40
C ASN A 29 14.89 8.97 6.94
N TYR A 30 14.05 8.04 6.47
CA TYR A 30 14.18 6.62 6.85
C TYR A 30 15.52 6.03 6.43
N PHE A 31 16.03 6.39 5.25
CA PHE A 31 17.34 5.94 4.79
C PHE A 31 18.46 6.38 5.74
N GLU A 32 18.44 7.62 6.23
CA GLU A 32 19.41 8.11 7.23
C GLU A 32 19.31 7.34 8.56
N GLU A 33 18.09 7.07 9.02
CA GLU A 33 17.86 6.26 10.22
C GLU A 33 18.40 4.83 10.05
N TYR A 34 18.17 4.23 8.88
CA TYR A 34 18.53 2.84 8.57
C TYR A 34 20.03 2.60 8.41
N GLN A 35 20.83 3.66 8.23
CA GLN A 35 22.30 3.53 8.22
C GLN A 35 22.86 2.97 9.52
N ARG A 36 22.12 3.10 10.63
CA ARG A 36 22.52 2.63 11.97
C ARG A 36 22.12 1.18 12.24
N LEU A 37 21.29 0.59 11.40
CA LEU A 37 20.81 -0.78 11.57
C LEU A 37 21.88 -1.81 11.21
N SER A 38 21.90 -2.97 11.86
CA SER A 38 22.71 -4.10 11.39
C SER A 38 22.12 -4.69 10.09
N ASN A 39 22.82 -5.63 9.45
CA ASN A 39 22.28 -6.34 8.28
C ASN A 39 21.05 -7.18 8.64
N ASP A 40 21.02 -7.74 9.85
CA ASP A 40 19.92 -8.56 10.31
C ASP A 40 18.71 -7.71 10.67
N ASP A 41 18.93 -6.55 11.32
CA ASP A 41 17.85 -5.60 11.60
C ASP A 41 17.25 -5.01 10.32
N LEU A 42 18.09 -4.68 9.32
CA LEU A 42 17.61 -4.20 8.02
C LEU A 42 16.79 -5.28 7.29
N ARG A 43 17.18 -6.56 7.41
CA ARG A 43 16.41 -7.68 6.86
C ARG A 43 15.09 -7.87 7.61
N ALA A 44 15.09 -7.72 8.93
CA ALA A 44 13.91 -7.86 9.77
C ALA A 44 12.79 -6.89 9.37
N LYS A 45 13.12 -5.68 8.89
CA LYS A 45 12.12 -4.74 8.34
C LYS A 45 11.22 -5.35 7.26
N SER A 46 11.77 -6.22 6.41
CA SER A 46 10.96 -6.91 5.39
C SER A 46 9.93 -7.87 5.98
N LEU A 47 10.23 -8.48 7.13
CA LEU A 47 9.30 -9.33 7.86
C LEU A 47 8.23 -8.46 8.56
N ASP A 48 8.65 -7.36 9.16
CA ASP A 48 7.73 -6.40 9.81
C ASP A 48 6.71 -5.83 8.81
N PHE A 49 7.13 -5.47 7.60
CA PHE A 49 6.22 -5.00 6.56
C PHE A 49 5.18 -6.05 6.18
N ARG A 50 5.57 -7.31 6.04
CA ARG A 50 4.64 -8.42 5.75
C ARG A 50 3.64 -8.62 6.88
N ALA A 51 4.10 -8.51 8.13
CA ALA A 51 3.24 -8.61 9.31
C ALA A 51 2.22 -7.47 9.33
N ARG A 52 2.66 -6.22 9.12
CA ARG A 52 1.78 -5.04 9.06
C ARG A 52 0.72 -5.14 7.97
N ILE A 53 1.10 -5.57 6.76
CA ILE A 53 0.14 -5.78 5.66
C ILE A 53 -0.89 -6.85 6.05
N LYS A 54 -0.44 -7.98 6.62
CA LYS A 54 -1.33 -9.07 7.02
C LYS A 54 -2.30 -8.64 8.12
N GLU A 55 -1.80 -7.93 9.12
CA GLU A 55 -2.61 -7.40 10.23
C GLU A 55 -3.65 -6.40 9.71
N TYR A 56 -3.25 -5.46 8.85
CA TYR A 56 -4.15 -4.46 8.27
C TYR A 56 -5.29 -5.06 7.44
N LEU A 57 -5.03 -6.20 6.77
CA LEU A 57 -6.02 -6.88 5.92
C LEU A 57 -6.79 -7.99 6.64
N GLN A 58 -6.50 -8.25 7.92
CA GLN A 58 -7.03 -9.41 8.62
C GLN A 58 -8.56 -9.46 8.65
N ASP A 59 -9.19 -8.33 8.95
CA ASP A 59 -10.64 -8.29 9.16
C ASP A 59 -11.39 -8.48 7.84
N ILE A 60 -10.96 -7.79 6.77
CA ILE A 60 -11.57 -7.94 5.45
C ILE A 60 -11.28 -9.31 4.82
N ASP A 61 -10.12 -9.90 5.09
CA ASP A 61 -9.80 -11.27 4.68
C ASP A 61 -10.72 -12.28 5.39
N ALA A 62 -11.01 -12.07 6.68
CA ALA A 62 -11.93 -12.91 7.44
C ALA A 62 -13.38 -12.76 6.94
N GLU A 63 -13.81 -11.54 6.60
CA GLU A 63 -15.14 -11.28 6.04
C GLU A 63 -15.31 -11.94 4.67
N ILE A 64 -14.35 -11.76 3.75
CA ILE A 64 -14.35 -12.45 2.44
C ILE A 64 -14.45 -13.96 2.62
N ALA A 65 -13.66 -14.54 3.52
CA ALA A 65 -13.69 -15.98 3.77
C ALA A 65 -15.06 -16.45 4.29
N SER A 66 -15.66 -15.68 5.20
CA SER A 66 -16.98 -15.97 5.76
C SER A 66 -18.08 -15.90 4.71
N VAL A 67 -18.16 -14.81 3.94
CA VAL A 67 -19.20 -14.63 2.91
C VAL A 67 -19.03 -15.63 1.77
N ASN A 68 -17.79 -15.92 1.37
CA ASN A 68 -17.52 -16.93 0.36
C ASN A 68 -17.94 -18.34 0.83
N GLN A 69 -17.71 -18.67 2.10
CA GLN A 69 -18.17 -19.95 2.65
C GLN A 69 -19.71 -20.03 2.64
N GLN A 70 -20.40 -18.95 3.05
CA GLN A 70 -21.86 -18.87 2.96
C GLN A 70 -22.36 -19.04 1.52
N ALA A 71 -21.67 -18.45 0.53
CA ALA A 71 -22.01 -18.61 -0.88
C ALA A 71 -21.86 -20.07 -1.37
N LEU A 72 -20.82 -20.76 -0.91
CA LEU A 72 -20.58 -22.16 -1.25
C LEU A 72 -21.67 -23.07 -0.67
N ASP A 73 -22.09 -22.81 0.56
CA ASP A 73 -23.07 -23.60 1.31
C ASP A 73 -24.53 -23.28 0.94
N ALA A 74 -24.78 -22.16 0.26
CA ALA A 74 -26.12 -21.79 -0.20
C ALA A 74 -26.67 -22.76 -1.27
N GLU A 75 -27.87 -23.30 -1.01
CA GLU A 75 -28.63 -24.14 -1.95
C GLU A 75 -29.45 -23.31 -2.95
N ASP A 76 -30.01 -22.18 -2.51
CA ASP A 76 -30.76 -21.28 -3.39
C ASP A 76 -29.82 -20.55 -4.35
N PHE A 77 -30.12 -20.65 -5.65
CA PHE A 77 -29.28 -20.08 -6.69
C PHE A 77 -29.21 -18.55 -6.62
N ASN A 78 -30.32 -17.87 -6.30
CA ASN A 78 -30.35 -16.40 -6.27
C ASN A 78 -29.54 -15.88 -5.08
N GLU A 79 -29.65 -16.54 -3.93
CA GLU A 79 -28.86 -16.23 -2.75
C GLU A 79 -27.37 -16.46 -2.99
N LYS A 80 -27.03 -17.58 -3.64
CA LYS A 80 -25.65 -17.87 -4.05
C LYS A 80 -25.07 -16.80 -4.97
N GLU A 81 -25.83 -16.37 -5.97
CA GLU A 81 -25.42 -15.28 -6.87
C GLU A 81 -25.24 -13.95 -6.11
N ARG A 82 -26.13 -13.64 -5.17
CA ARG A 82 -26.03 -12.44 -4.32
C ARG A 82 -24.75 -12.44 -3.48
N LEU A 83 -24.46 -13.56 -2.81
CA LEU A 83 -23.27 -13.69 -1.94
C LEU A 83 -21.97 -13.62 -2.75
N PHE A 84 -21.92 -14.22 -3.95
CA PHE A 84 -20.72 -14.08 -4.80
C PHE A 84 -20.50 -12.65 -5.29
N LYS A 85 -21.57 -11.89 -5.60
CA LYS A 85 -21.44 -10.46 -5.91
C LYS A 85 -20.90 -9.68 -4.71
N GLU A 86 -21.32 -10.02 -3.50
CA GLU A 86 -20.80 -9.42 -2.28
C GLU A 86 -19.31 -9.73 -2.07
N VAL A 87 -18.88 -10.97 -2.31
CA VAL A 87 -17.46 -11.34 -2.33
C VAL A 87 -16.66 -10.51 -3.33
N ASP A 88 -17.17 -10.32 -4.55
CA ASP A 88 -16.49 -9.53 -5.57
C ASP A 88 -16.31 -8.06 -5.15
N GLU A 89 -17.31 -7.46 -4.49
CA GLU A 89 -17.19 -6.10 -3.94
C GLU A 89 -16.20 -6.04 -2.78
N LEU A 90 -16.24 -6.99 -1.85
CA LEU A 90 -15.28 -7.08 -0.74
C LEU A 90 -13.84 -7.24 -1.24
N ILE A 91 -13.60 -8.00 -2.32
CA ILE A 91 -12.27 -8.12 -2.94
C ILE A 91 -11.79 -6.77 -3.49
N LYS A 92 -12.68 -5.96 -4.08
CA LYS A 92 -12.32 -4.60 -4.54
C LYS A 92 -11.95 -3.71 -3.37
N ASP A 93 -12.69 -3.78 -2.27
CA ASP A 93 -12.40 -2.99 -1.07
C ASP A 93 -11.11 -3.46 -0.38
N ARG A 94 -10.84 -4.77 -0.37
CA ARG A 94 -9.56 -5.34 0.06
C ARG A 94 -8.39 -4.80 -0.77
N ASN A 95 -8.56 -4.64 -2.09
CA ASN A 95 -7.51 -4.08 -2.94
C ASN A 95 -7.23 -2.60 -2.63
N LYS A 96 -8.26 -1.81 -2.30
CA LYS A 96 -8.08 -0.42 -1.84
C LYS A 96 -7.35 -0.39 -0.50
N ALA A 97 -7.79 -1.21 0.45
CA ALA A 97 -7.12 -1.33 1.76
C ALA A 97 -5.66 -1.79 1.62
N LEU A 98 -5.37 -2.70 0.68
CA LEU A 98 -4.01 -3.12 0.35
C LEU A 98 -3.20 -1.95 -0.20
N GLU A 99 -3.76 -1.15 -1.11
CA GLU A 99 -3.10 0.04 -1.63
C GLU A 99 -2.78 1.04 -0.51
N ASP A 100 -3.72 1.29 0.40
CA ASP A 100 -3.54 2.21 1.52
C ASP A 100 -2.36 1.79 2.42
N VAL A 101 -2.32 0.52 2.82
CA VAL A 101 -1.21 0.03 3.66
C VAL A 101 0.10 0.02 2.89
N LEU A 102 0.10 -0.33 1.60
CA LEU A 102 1.30 -0.28 0.76
C LEU A 102 1.83 1.15 0.62
N GLN A 103 0.96 2.15 0.42
CA GLN A 103 1.35 3.55 0.38
C GLN A 103 1.93 4.00 1.72
N SER A 104 1.36 3.54 2.84
CA SER A 104 1.86 3.89 4.19
C SER A 104 3.28 3.36 4.47
N ILE A 105 3.61 2.15 3.98
CA ILE A 105 4.93 1.54 4.17
C ILE A 105 5.92 1.91 3.06
N LEU A 106 5.46 2.52 1.97
CA LEU A 106 6.27 2.80 0.79
C LEU A 106 7.57 3.53 1.11
N PRO A 107 7.57 4.61 1.91
CA PRO A 107 8.81 5.33 2.22
C PRO A 107 9.84 4.45 2.93
N GLU A 108 9.40 3.68 3.92
CA GLU A 108 10.23 2.76 4.68
C GLU A 108 10.79 1.64 3.79
N ALA A 109 9.94 1.04 2.95
CA ALA A 109 10.34 -0.05 2.06
C ALA A 109 11.38 0.40 1.03
N PHE A 110 11.21 1.60 0.45
CA PHE A 110 12.19 2.17 -0.48
C PHE A 110 13.51 2.50 0.23
N ALA A 111 13.46 3.00 1.47
CA ALA A 111 14.66 3.23 2.26
C ALA A 111 15.44 1.93 2.53
N VAL A 112 14.77 0.80 2.81
CA VAL A 112 15.42 -0.51 2.96
C VAL A 112 16.15 -0.91 1.68
N VAL A 113 15.51 -0.79 0.52
CA VAL A 113 16.13 -1.12 -0.77
C VAL A 113 17.33 -0.22 -1.05
N LYS A 114 17.19 1.09 -0.81
CA LYS A 114 18.27 2.07 -1.00
C LYS A 114 19.47 1.79 -0.10
N GLU A 115 19.23 1.51 1.17
CA GLU A 115 20.30 1.16 2.13
C GLU A 115 20.97 -0.16 1.80
N THR A 116 20.19 -1.15 1.35
CA THR A 116 20.73 -2.44 0.87
C THR A 116 21.66 -2.21 -0.32
N SER A 117 21.23 -1.45 -1.33
CA SER A 117 22.07 -1.11 -2.48
C SER A 117 23.37 -0.43 -2.06
N ARG A 118 23.33 0.52 -1.12
CA ARG A 118 24.55 1.18 -0.60
C ARG A 118 25.53 0.20 0.06
N ARG A 119 25.03 -0.77 0.83
CA ARG A 119 25.88 -1.72 1.58
C ARG A 119 26.60 -2.73 0.70
N PHE A 120 26.04 -3.05 -0.46
CA PHE A 120 26.52 -4.13 -1.33
C PHE A 120 27.05 -3.64 -2.69
N THR A 121 27.33 -2.34 -2.82
CA THR A 121 28.11 -1.73 -3.92
C THR A 121 29.51 -1.41 -3.45
#